data_AF-A0A7M2AEU2-F1
#
_entry.id   AF-A0A7M2AEU2-F1
#
_cell.length_a   1.000
_cell.length_b   1.000
_cell.length_c   1.000
_cell.angle_alpha   90.00
_cell.angle_beta   90.00
_cell.angle_gamma   90.00
#
_symmetry.space_group_name_H-M   'P 1'
#
loop_
_entity.id
_entity.type
_entity.pdbx_description
1 polymer ?
#
loop_
_entity_poly.entity_id
_entity_poly.type
_entity_poly.pdbx_seq_one_letter_code
_entity_poly.pdbx_strand_id
1 'polypeptide(L)' 'MDFEEMKQRVEMGEEFQFYYKLDSYWISHNQAGFYLTRVKDSYSQFFKTSNELFKDAQIEGKKLLELWNELDI' A
#
# COMPACT_ATOMS: atom_id res chain seq x y z
N MET A 1 -6.34 11.93 -5.79
CA MET A 1 -6.80 11.07 -4.68
C MET A 1 -6.02 11.46 -3.44
N ASP A 2 -6.68 11.65 -2.31
CA ASP A 2 -5.99 11.87 -1.03
C ASP A 2 -5.78 10.56 -0.24
N PHE A 3 -5.01 10.61 0.83
CA PHE A 3 -4.61 9.43 1.59
C PHE A 3 -5.81 8.71 2.22
N GLU A 4 -6.78 9.47 2.75
CA GLU A 4 -7.96 8.91 3.40
C GLU A 4 -8.93 8.31 2.37
N GLU A 5 -9.06 8.93 1.20
CA GLU A 5 -9.83 8.39 0.08
C GLU A 5 -9.28 7.03 -0.36
N MET A 6 -7.96 6.92 -0.56
CA MET A 6 -7.33 5.64 -0.93
C MET A 6 -7.55 4.58 0.15
N LYS A 7 -7.37 4.96 1.41
CA LYS A 7 -7.58 4.05 2.55
C LYS A 7 -9.00 3.52 2.62
N GLN A 8 -10.00 4.39 2.45
CA GLN A 8 -11.41 3.98 2.41
C GLN A 8 -11.69 3.04 1.24
N ARG A 9 -11.17 3.34 0.05
CA ARG A 9 -11.39 2.49 -1.14
C ARG A 9 -10.75 1.12 -1.00
N VAL A 10 -9.55 1.04 -0.42
CA VAL A 10 -8.91 -0.25 -0.09
C VAL A 10 -9.73 -1.03 0.93
N GLU A 11 -10.26 -0.36 1.96
CA GLU A 11 -11.17 -1.01 2.92
C GLU A 11 -12.46 -1.53 2.25
N MET A 12 -12.95 -0.84 1.21
CA MET A 12 -14.07 -1.28 0.37
C MET A 12 -13.70 -2.38 -0.63
N GLY A 13 -12.44 -2.81 -0.66
CA GLY A 13 -11.96 -3.92 -1.49
C GLY A 13 -11.40 -3.51 -2.85
N GLU A 14 -11.14 -2.22 -3.07
CA GLU A 14 -10.37 -1.81 -4.24
C GLU A 14 -8.88 -2.12 -4.07
N GLU A 15 -8.22 -2.40 -5.19
CA GLU A 15 -6.78 -2.64 -5.25
C GLU A 15 -6.12 -1.53 -6.07
N PHE A 16 -4.87 -1.19 -5.73
CA PHE A 16 -4.18 -0.07 -6.33
C PHE A 16 -2.75 -0.43 -6.70
N GLN A 17 -2.34 0.05 -7.88
CA GLN A 17 -0.93 0.15 -8.23
C GLN A 17 -0.49 1.60 -8.05
N PHE A 18 0.71 1.78 -7.51
CA PHE A 18 1.37 3.10 -7.45
C PHE A 18 2.88 2.93 -7.60
N TYR A 19 3.57 4.04 -7.78
CA TYR A 19 5.02 4.07 -7.92
C TYR A 19 5.65 4.91 -6.81
N TYR A 20 6.83 4.47 -6.37
CA TYR A 20 7.71 5.27 -5.53
C TYR A 20 9.12 5.15 -6.08
N LYS A 21 9.70 6.30 -6.47
CA LYS A 21 10.96 6.39 -7.23
C LYS A 21 10.88 5.58 -8.54
N LEU A 22 11.66 4.51 -8.66
CA LEU A 22 11.75 3.66 -9.85
C LEU A 22 11.06 2.30 -9.67
N ASP A 23 10.45 2.07 -8.52
CA ASP A 23 9.80 0.80 -8.19
C ASP A 23 8.27 0.94 -8.24
N SER A 24 7.59 -0.07 -8.76
CA SER A 24 6.14 -0.20 -8.67
C SER A 24 5.73 -1.07 -7.48
N TYR A 25 4.58 -0.70 -6.90
CA TYR A 25 3.99 -1.34 -5.75
C TYR A 25 2.51 -1.64 -6.00
N TRP A 26 2.02 -2.70 -5.38
CA TRP A 26 0.62 -3.09 -5.39
C TRP A 26 0.08 -3.15 -3.97
N ILE A 27 -1.05 -2.48 -3.72
CA ILE A 27 -1.93 -2.76 -2.60
C ILE A 27 -3.01 -3.72 -3.09
N SER A 28 -3.04 -4.91 -2.52
CA SER A 28 -4.01 -5.97 -2.86
C SER A 28 -4.59 -6.60 -1.59
N HIS A 29 -5.65 -7.39 -1.75
CA HIS A 29 -6.25 -8.11 -0.62
C HIS A 29 -6.83 -9.46 -1.05
N ASN A 30 -7.04 -10.32 -0.05
CA ASN A 30 -7.77 -11.56 -0.19
C ASN A 30 -8.45 -11.91 1.14
N GLN A 31 -9.04 -13.11 1.23
CA GLN A 31 -9.71 -13.58 2.45
C GLN A 31 -8.80 -13.62 3.70
N ALA A 32 -7.48 -13.67 3.55
CA ALA A 32 -6.54 -13.71 4.66
C ALA A 32 -6.23 -12.32 5.22
N GLY A 33 -6.16 -11.30 4.34
CA GLY A 33 -5.85 -9.92 4.71
C GLY A 33 -5.37 -9.08 3.51
N PHE A 34 -4.56 -8.07 3.81
CA PHE A 34 -4.10 -7.04 2.88
C PHE A 34 -2.58 -7.15 2.68
N TYR A 35 -2.12 -6.69 1.51
CA TYR A 35 -0.73 -6.82 1.11
C TYR A 35 -0.23 -5.51 0.51
N LEU A 36 1.00 -5.15 0.86
CA LEU A 36 1.81 -4.20 0.08
C LEU A 36 2.92 -5.00 -0.60
N THR A 37 2.86 -5.12 -1.92
CA THR A 37 3.80 -5.94 -2.71
C THR A 37 4.66 -5.06 -3.59
N ARG A 38 5.97 -5.19 -3.47
CA ARG A 38 6.93 -4.59 -4.42
C ARG A 38 7.08 -5.50 -5.63
N VAL A 39 6.85 -4.96 -6.82
CA VAL A 39 6.72 -5.78 -8.04
C VAL A 39 8.07 -6.36 -8.48
N LYS A 40 9.18 -5.61 -8.36
CA LYS A 40 10.48 -6.01 -8.92
C LYS A 40 11.02 -7.34 -8.39
N ASP A 41 10.67 -7.70 -7.16
CA ASP A 41 11.16 -8.88 -6.45
C ASP A 41 10.05 -9.67 -5.75
N SER A 42 8.79 -9.32 -6.02
CA SER A 42 7.60 -9.93 -5.43
C SER A 42 7.63 -9.96 -3.89
N TYR A 43 8.33 -9.01 -3.26
CA TYR A 43 8.37 -8.91 -1.81
C TYR A 43 7.07 -8.32 -1.30
N SER A 44 6.33 -9.09 -0.49
CA SER A 44 5.06 -8.67 0.10
C SER A 44 5.16 -8.51 1.62
N GLN A 45 4.65 -7.39 2.12
CA GLN A 45 4.27 -7.22 3.51
C GLN A 45 2.81 -7.58 3.67
N PHE A 46 2.47 -8.37 4.70
CA PHE A 46 1.11 -8.82 5.01
C PHE A 46 0.55 -8.09 6.22
N PHE A 47 -0.74 -7.74 6.16
CA PHE A 47 -1.47 -7.06 7.22
C PHE A 47 -2.84 -7.71 7.39
N LYS A 48 -3.35 -7.78 8.61
CA LYS A 48 -4.66 -8.40 8.86
C LYS A 48 -5.80 -7.48 8.46
N THR A 49 -5.59 -6.16 8.55
CA THR A 49 -6.60 -5.14 8.24
C THR A 49 -6.01 -4.04 7.35
N SER A 50 -6.88 -3.31 6.63
CA SER A 50 -6.48 -2.13 5.85
C SER A 50 -5.83 -1.06 6.76
N ASN A 51 -6.38 -0.87 7.96
CA ASN A 51 -5.83 0.05 8.96
C ASN A 51 -4.38 -0.29 9.35
N GLU A 52 -4.06 -1.57 9.55
CA GLU A 52 -2.68 -2.01 9.80
C GLU A 52 -1.77 -1.72 8.60
N LEU A 53 -2.24 -1.99 7.38
CA LEU A 53 -1.48 -1.67 6.16
C LEU A 53 -1.12 -0.18 6.11
N PHE A 54 -2.09 0.73 6.24
CA PHE A 54 -1.81 2.16 6.12
C PHE A 54 -1.05 2.75 7.32
N LYS A 55 -1.09 2.09 8.48
CA LYS A 55 -0.36 2.53 9.68
C LYS A 55 1.08 2.02 9.74
N ASP A 56 1.30 0.78 9.31
CA ASP A 56 2.53 0.04 9.60
C ASP A 56 3.31 -0.38 8.35
N ALA A 57 2.71 -0.34 7.15
CA ALA A 57 3.44 -0.65 5.93
C ALA A 57 4.54 0.36 5.65
N GLN A 58 5.71 -0.17 5.28
CA GLN A 58 6.91 0.63 5.06
C GLN A 58 7.52 0.40 3.70
N ILE A 59 8.04 1.46 3.11
CA ILE A 59 8.92 1.40 1.94
C ILE A 59 10.24 2.05 2.36
N GLU A 60 11.34 1.31 2.26
CA GLU A 60 12.67 1.77 2.69
C GLU A 60 12.70 2.29 4.16
N GLY A 61 11.90 1.69 5.04
CA GLY A 61 11.82 2.05 6.47
C GLY A 61 10.93 3.25 6.81
N LYS A 62 10.32 3.90 5.81
CA LYS A 62 9.36 5.00 5.99
C LYS A 62 7.93 4.52 5.81
N LYS A 63 6.99 5.04 6.59
CA LYS A 63 5.56 4.69 6.47
C LYS A 63 4.95 5.25 5.19
N LEU A 64 3.91 4.60 4.67
CA LEU A 64 3.16 5.08 3.50
C LEU A 64 2.69 6.54 3.65
N LEU A 65 2.19 6.92 4.83
CA LEU A 65 1.73 8.29 5.10
C LEU A 65 2.87 9.32 4.98
N GLU A 66 4.08 8.98 5.40
CA GLU A 66 5.26 9.86 5.30
C GLU A 66 5.68 10.06 3.85
N LEU A 67 5.44 9.06 3.01
CA LEU A 67 5.79 9.05 1.59
C LEU A 67 4.67 9.59 0.69
N TRP A 68 3.49 9.92 1.22
CA TRP A 68 2.28 10.14 0.43
C TRP A 68 2.46 11.15 -0.71
N ASN A 69 3.15 12.26 -0.43
CA ASN A 69 3.38 13.33 -1.42
C ASN A 69 4.47 12.98 -2.46
N GLU A 70 5.17 11.86 -2.27
CA GLU A 70 6.21 11.34 -3.19
C GLU A 70 5.68 10.16 -4.04
N LEU A 71 4.48 9.65 -3.74
CA LEU A 71 3.87 8.56 -4.49
C LEU A 71 3.29 9.09 -5.80
N ASP A 72 3.48 8.34 -6.88
CA ASP A 72 2.82 8.56 -8.16
C ASP A 72 1.68 7.53 -8.30
N ILE A 73 0.44 8.04 -8.34
CA ILE A 73 -0.82 7.29 -8.15
C ILE A 73 -1.77 7.58 -9.31
#